data_AF-A0A439M6G8-F1
#
_entry.id   AF-A0A439M6G8-F1
#
_cell.length_a   1.000
_cell.length_b   1.000
_cell.length_c   1.000
_cell.angle_alpha   90.00
_cell.angle_beta   90.00
_cell.angle_gamma   90.00
#
_symmetry.space_group_name_H-M   'P 1'
#
loop_
_entity.id
_entity.type
_entity.pdbx_description
1 polymer ?
#
loop_
_entity_poly.entity_id
_entity_poly.type
_entity_poly.pdbx_seq_one_letter_code
_entity_poly.pdbx_strand_id
1 'polypeptide(L)'
;MPIRPPRICSCGLIVAHGERCACQVVRDRERNARHDARRENASRRGYDRAWEQAARAFLALPGNDHCECGSPATLVRHVVSIRRHPDLRMVRANWRPGCRRCNARDYIRERRRQHP
;
A
#
# COMPACT_ATOMS: atom_id res chain seq x y z
N MET A 1 19.46 27.51 -11.80
CA MET A 1 18.07 27.04 -11.66
C MET A 1 17.36 27.97 -10.69
N PRO A 2 16.27 28.68 -11.06
CA PRO A 2 15.56 29.53 -10.12
C PRO A 2 14.88 28.66 -9.04
N ILE A 3 15.23 28.91 -7.77
CA ILE A 3 14.58 28.26 -6.63
C ILE A 3 13.27 29.01 -6.37
N ARG A 4 12.15 28.28 -6.25
CA ARG A 4 10.87 28.89 -5.89
C ARG A 4 11.01 29.63 -4.55
N PRO A 5 10.36 30.79 -4.36
CA PRO A 5 10.47 31.52 -3.10
C PRO A 5 9.84 30.74 -1.93
N PRO A 6 10.26 31.04 -0.69
CA PRO A 6 9.56 30.58 0.51
C PRO A 6 8.08 30.97 0.46
N ARG A 7 7.23 30.16 1.10
CA ARG A 7 5.78 30.38 1.14
C ARG A 7 5.31 30.56 2.57
N ILE A 8 4.23 31.31 2.75
CA ILE A 8 3.54 31.38 4.03
C ILE A 8 2.60 30.17 4.14
N CYS A 9 2.72 29.42 5.24
CA CYS A 9 1.80 28.33 5.56
C CYS A 9 0.48 28.88 6.14
N SER A 10 -0.60 28.09 6.10
CA SER A 10 -1.88 28.44 6.74
C SER A 10 -1.81 28.71 8.26
N CYS A 11 -0.69 28.36 8.91
CA CYS A 11 -0.44 28.66 10.32
C CYS A 11 0.37 29.96 10.54
N GLY A 12 0.66 30.72 9.47
CA GLY A 12 1.39 31.99 9.51
C GLY A 12 2.92 31.89 9.39
N LEU A 13 3.51 30.69 9.51
CA LEU A 13 4.96 30.51 9.40
C LEU A 13 5.45 30.57 7.95
N ILE A 14 6.60 31.19 7.74
CA ILE A 14 7.34 31.15 6.47
C ILE A 14 8.06 29.80 6.36
N VAL A 15 7.86 29.10 5.24
CA VAL A 15 8.41 27.76 5.00
C VAL A 15 9.25 27.80 3.74
N ALA A 16 10.48 27.29 3.84
CA ALA A 16 11.39 27.17 2.72
C ALA A 16 10.78 26.33 1.58
N HIS A 17 11.24 26.57 0.37
CA HIS A 17 10.84 25.76 -0.77
C HIS A 17 11.33 24.32 -0.62
N GLY A 18 10.44 23.35 -0.92
CA GLY A 18 10.71 21.93 -0.76
C GLY A 18 10.43 21.38 0.66
N GLU A 19 10.31 22.25 1.66
CA GLU A 19 10.03 21.83 3.04
C GLU A 19 8.54 21.79 3.38
N ARG A 20 8.20 20.93 4.35
CA ARG A 20 6.86 20.84 4.94
C ARG A 20 6.84 21.54 6.28
N CYS A 21 5.80 22.36 6.51
CA CYS A 21 5.61 23.01 7.81
C CYS A 21 5.35 21.96 8.90
N ALA A 22 5.84 22.20 10.12
CA ALA A 22 5.54 21.36 11.28
C ALA A 22 4.03 21.16 11.49
N CYS A 23 3.21 22.20 11.32
CA CYS A 23 1.74 22.07 11.46
C CYS A 23 1.14 21.14 10.40
N GLN A 24 1.70 21.11 9.18
CA GLN A 24 1.24 20.22 8.11
C GLN A 24 1.63 18.78 8.40
N VAL A 25 2.82 18.55 8.95
CA VAL A 25 3.26 17.23 9.40
C VAL A 25 2.33 16.69 10.49
N VAL A 26 1.98 17.51 11.48
CA VAL A 26 1.03 17.13 12.54
C VAL A 26 -0.34 16.79 11.95
N ARG A 27 -0.91 17.66 11.10
CA ARG A 27 -2.20 17.41 10.45
C ARG A 27 -2.20 16.16 9.58
N ASP A 28 -1.11 15.89 8.86
CA ASP A 28 -0.95 14.66 8.08
C ASP A 28 -0.96 13.42 8.97
N ARG A 29 -0.23 13.47 10.10
CA ARG A 29 -0.21 12.39 11.09
C ARG A 29 -1.60 12.14 11.68
N GLU A 30 -2.31 13.19 12.10
CA GLU A 30 -3.67 13.08 12.63
C GLU A 30 -4.65 12.51 11.59
N ARG A 31 -4.59 12.98 10.34
CA ARG A 31 -5.43 12.46 9.26
C ARG A 31 -5.16 10.98 9.03
N ASN A 32 -3.89 10.58 8.99
CA ASN A 32 -3.50 9.18 8.82
C ASN A 32 -3.96 8.35 10.02
N ALA A 33 -3.79 8.84 11.25
CA ALA A 33 -4.25 8.17 12.47
C ALA A 33 -5.78 7.97 12.48
N ARG A 34 -6.56 8.99 12.09
CA ARG A 34 -8.03 8.85 11.93
C ARG A 34 -8.41 7.80 10.89
N HIS A 35 -7.64 7.70 9.81
CA HIS A 35 -7.87 6.68 8.79
C HIS A 35 -7.50 5.28 9.31
N ASP A 36 -6.36 5.14 9.97
CA ASP A 36 -5.87 3.88 10.52
C ASP A 36 -6.73 3.39 11.70
N ALA A 37 -7.32 4.28 12.50
CA ALA A 37 -8.25 3.93 13.56
C ALA A 37 -9.52 3.23 13.04
N ARG A 38 -9.95 3.57 11.82
CA ARG A 38 -11.07 2.88 11.14
C ARG A 38 -10.64 1.61 10.42
N ARG A 39 -9.34 1.36 10.32
CA ARG A 39 -8.78 0.21 9.63
C ARG A 39 -8.54 -0.89 10.65
N GLU A 40 -9.18 -2.03 10.46
CA GLU A 40 -8.87 -3.22 11.26
C GLU A 40 -7.37 -3.54 11.21
N ASN A 41 -6.83 -4.04 12.32
CA ASN A 41 -5.42 -4.41 12.39
C ASN A 41 -5.07 -5.47 11.31
N ALA A 42 -3.79 -5.55 10.94
CA ALA A 42 -3.36 -6.39 9.81
C ALA A 42 -3.74 -7.87 9.99
N SER A 43 -3.60 -8.40 11.21
CA SER A 43 -3.94 -9.80 11.53
C SER A 43 -5.44 -10.08 11.40
N ARG A 44 -6.32 -9.20 11.89
CA ARG A 44 -7.78 -9.32 11.72
C ARG A 44 -8.20 -9.25 10.25
N ARG A 45 -7.44 -8.53 9.41
CA ARG A 45 -7.63 -8.49 7.95
C ARG A 45 -7.06 -9.71 7.22
N GLY A 46 -6.55 -10.71 7.92
CA GLY A 46 -6.00 -11.93 7.34
C GLY A 46 -4.51 -11.86 6.98
N TYR A 47 -3.75 -10.91 7.52
CA TYR A 47 -2.28 -10.88 7.40
C TYR A 47 -1.67 -11.32 8.74
N ASP A 48 -1.92 -12.57 9.11
CA ASP A 48 -1.37 -13.22 10.30
C ASP A 48 0.03 -13.81 10.03
N ARG A 49 0.68 -14.29 11.08
CA ARG A 49 2.02 -14.90 11.00
C ARG A 49 2.06 -16.10 10.05
N ALA A 50 0.97 -16.88 9.96
CA ALA A 50 0.87 -18.01 9.05
C ALA A 50 0.90 -17.55 7.58
N TRP A 51 0.17 -16.49 7.26
CA TRP A 51 0.24 -15.86 5.95
C TRP A 51 1.63 -15.30 5.66
N GLU A 52 2.26 -14.60 6.60
CA GLU A 52 3.60 -14.02 6.39
C GLU A 52 4.64 -15.10 6.06
N GLN A 53 4.61 -16.22 6.78
CA GLN A 53 5.50 -17.35 6.55
C GLN A 53 5.26 -17.97 5.16
N ALA A 54 4.00 -18.23 4.82
CA ALA A 54 3.64 -18.84 3.55
C ALA A 54 3.94 -17.92 2.35
N ALA A 55 3.71 -16.62 2.49
CA ALA A 55 4.02 -15.60 1.49
C ALA A 55 5.52 -15.46 1.26
N ARG A 56 6.33 -15.47 2.33
CA ARG A 56 7.80 -15.48 2.22
C ARG A 56 8.28 -16.73 1.48
N ALA A 57 7.76 -17.91 1.85
CA ALA A 57 8.11 -19.15 1.18
C ALA A 57 7.71 -19.15 -0.31
N PHE A 58 6.57 -18.57 -0.66
CA PHE A 58 6.15 -18.41 -2.07
C PHE A 58 7.13 -17.56 -2.88
N LEU A 59 7.53 -16.40 -2.34
CA LEU A 59 8.42 -15.47 -3.03
C LEU A 59 9.85 -16.01 -3.16
N ALA A 60 10.24 -16.98 -2.33
CA ALA A 60 11.53 -17.66 -2.44
C ALA A 60 11.56 -18.77 -3.51
N LEU A 61 10.42 -19.14 -4.11
CA LEU A 61 10.38 -20.14 -5.17
C LEU A 61 10.97 -19.58 -6.48
N PRO A 62 11.69 -20.40 -7.27
CA PRO A 62 12.15 -20.01 -8.60
C PRO A 62 11.00 -19.51 -9.49
N GLY A 63 11.22 -18.41 -10.21
CA GLY A 63 10.22 -17.77 -11.07
C GLY A 63 9.26 -16.81 -10.38
N ASN A 64 9.32 -16.68 -9.05
CA ASN A 64 8.52 -15.71 -8.27
C ASN A 64 9.31 -14.46 -7.83
N ASP A 65 10.50 -14.29 -8.37
CA ASP A 65 11.43 -13.18 -8.11
C ASP A 65 11.00 -11.87 -8.79
N HIS A 66 10.25 -11.96 -9.88
CA HIS A 66 9.77 -10.80 -10.64
C HIS A 66 8.24 -10.73 -10.69
N CYS A 67 7.73 -9.49 -10.62
CA CYS A 67 6.34 -9.18 -10.95
C CYS A 67 6.17 -9.24 -12.49
N GLU A 68 4.93 -9.46 -12.94
CA GLU A 68 4.52 -9.39 -14.37
C GLU A 68 5.01 -8.14 -15.12
N CYS A 69 5.30 -7.03 -14.42
CA CYS A 69 5.80 -5.80 -15.04
C CYS A 69 7.34 -5.72 -15.12
N GLY A 70 8.06 -6.81 -14.81
CA GLY A 70 9.52 -6.90 -14.81
C GLY A 70 10.22 -6.32 -13.57
N SER A 71 9.49 -5.73 -12.61
CA SER A 71 10.09 -5.24 -11.36
C SER A 71 10.23 -6.36 -10.32
N PRO A 72 11.19 -6.28 -9.38
CA PRO A 72 11.32 -7.25 -8.31
C PRO A 72 10.02 -7.45 -7.54
N ALA A 73 9.66 -8.71 -7.32
CA ALA A 73 8.53 -9.09 -6.50
C ALA A 73 8.90 -8.91 -5.02
N THR A 74 8.11 -8.13 -4.31
CA THR A 74 8.33 -7.79 -2.89
C THR A 74 7.13 -8.14 -2.01
N LEU A 75 6.05 -8.62 -2.62
CA LEU A 75 4.83 -9.04 -1.96
C LEU A 75 4.09 -10.06 -2.82
N VAL A 76 3.18 -10.79 -2.19
CA VAL A 76 2.20 -11.62 -2.89
C VAL A 76 1.00 -10.76 -3.25
N ARG A 77 0.64 -10.72 -4.53
CA ARG A 77 -0.64 -10.20 -5.01
C ARG A 77 -1.63 -11.35 -5.07
N HIS A 78 -2.90 -11.06 -4.87
CA HIS A 78 -3.98 -12.00 -5.15
C HIS A 78 -4.55 -11.74 -6.55
N VAL A 79 -4.90 -12.82 -7.26
CA VAL A 79 -5.57 -12.76 -8.57
C VAL A 79 -7.01 -12.28 -8.37
N VAL A 80 -7.72 -12.94 -7.46
CA VAL A 80 -9.03 -12.56 -6.92
C VAL A 80 -8.84 -11.92 -5.54
N SER A 81 -9.41 -10.74 -5.36
CA SER A 81 -9.26 -9.97 -4.12
C SER A 81 -9.85 -10.71 -2.91
N ILE A 82 -9.02 -10.88 -1.88
CA ILE A 82 -9.41 -11.49 -0.61
C ILE A 82 -10.40 -10.64 0.20
N ARG A 83 -10.64 -9.39 -0.21
CA ARG A 83 -11.72 -8.59 0.40
C ARG A 83 -13.10 -9.04 -0.03
N ARG A 84 -13.20 -9.62 -1.24
CA ARG A 84 -14.44 -10.18 -1.78
C ARG A 84 -14.55 -11.68 -1.53
N HIS A 85 -13.42 -12.38 -1.59
CA HIS A 85 -13.33 -13.82 -1.35
C HIS A 85 -12.25 -14.13 -0.30
N PRO A 86 -12.54 -13.90 1.00
CA PRO A 86 -11.58 -14.14 2.08
C PRO A 86 -11.10 -15.59 2.17
N ASP A 87 -11.92 -16.54 1.71
CA ASP A 87 -11.63 -17.96 1.57
C ASP A 87 -10.43 -18.23 0.65
N LEU A 88 -10.21 -17.39 -0.36
CA LEU A 88 -9.09 -17.53 -1.30
C LEU A 88 -7.75 -16.98 -0.77
N ARG A 89 -7.69 -16.56 0.50
CA ARG A 89 -6.50 -15.95 1.12
C ARG A 89 -5.26 -16.82 1.04
N MET A 90 -5.40 -18.11 1.34
CA MET A 90 -4.29 -19.08 1.42
C MET A 90 -4.22 -20.00 0.20
N VAL A 91 -5.09 -19.81 -0.79
CA VAL A 91 -5.13 -20.63 -2.02
C VAL A 91 -3.96 -20.24 -2.92
N ARG A 92 -2.97 -21.13 -3.08
CA ARG A 92 -1.75 -20.86 -3.86
C ARG A 92 -2.02 -20.52 -5.33
N ALA A 93 -3.05 -21.12 -5.94
CA ALA A 93 -3.46 -20.78 -7.30
C ALA A 93 -4.02 -19.34 -7.43
N ASN A 94 -4.44 -18.73 -6.32
CA ASN A 94 -4.87 -17.34 -6.27
C ASN A 94 -3.69 -16.37 -6.03
N TRP A 95 -2.45 -16.86 -5.90
CA TRP A 95 -1.28 -16.05 -5.60
C TRP A 95 -0.49 -15.75 -6.86
N ARG A 96 0.12 -14.56 -6.89
CA ARG A 96 1.09 -14.18 -7.92
C ARG A 96 2.19 -13.29 -7.34
N PRO A 97 3.43 -13.38 -7.86
CA PRO A 97 4.50 -12.48 -7.45
C PRO A 97 4.16 -11.03 -7.85
N GLY A 98 4.45 -10.09 -6.96
CA GLY A 98 3.97 -8.72 -7.11
C GLY A 98 4.89 -7.64 -6.58
N CYS A 99 4.87 -6.49 -7.24
CA CYS A 99 5.46 -5.26 -6.73
C CYS A 99 4.38 -4.34 -6.14
N ARG A 100 4.80 -3.40 -5.27
CA ARG A 100 3.90 -2.43 -4.62
C ARG A 100 3.08 -1.62 -5.63
N ARG A 101 3.67 -1.25 -6.77
CA ARG A 101 2.99 -0.48 -7.84
C ARG A 101 1.85 -1.25 -8.48
N CYS A 102 2.08 -2.50 -8.88
CA CYS A 102 1.06 -3.33 -9.52
C CYS A 102 -0.05 -3.71 -8.54
N ASN A 103 0.29 -4.01 -7.28
CA ASN A 103 -0.70 -4.24 -6.23
C ASN A 103 -1.61 -3.02 -6.01
N ALA A 104 -1.06 -1.81 -5.98
CA ALA A 104 -1.85 -0.58 -5.86
C ALA A 104 -2.77 -0.37 -7.08
N ARG A 105 -2.31 -0.71 -8.29
CA ARG A 105 -3.14 -0.66 -9.50
C ARG A 105 -4.33 -1.62 -9.43
N ASP A 106 -4.15 -2.83 -8.92
CA ASP A 106 -5.26 -3.78 -8.73
C ASP A 106 -6.29 -3.23 -7.75
N TYR A 107 -5.84 -2.66 -6.64
CA TYR A 107 -6.73 -2.03 -5.65
C TYR A 107 -7.56 -0.89 -6.27
N ILE A 108 -6.94 -0.03 -7.07
CA ILE A 108 -7.65 1.08 -7.73
C ILE A 108 -8.67 0.53 -8.74
N ARG A 109 -8.29 -0.48 -9.55
CA ARG A 109 -9.20 -1.15 -10.50
C ARG A 109 -10.39 -1.79 -9.79
N GLU A 110 -10.14 -2.46 -8.66
CA GLU A 110 -11.20 -3.04 -7.83
C GLU A 110 -12.16 -1.98 -7.32
N ARG A 111 -11.65 -0.87 -6.76
CA ARG A 111 -12.50 0.21 -6.25
C ARG A 111 -13.40 0.82 -7.31
N ARG A 112 -12.86 1.06 -8.51
CA ARG A 112 -13.64 1.59 -9.65
C ARG A 112 -14.77 0.64 -10.06
N ARG A 113 -14.58 -0.67 -9.95
CA ARG A 113 -15.63 -1.67 -10.24
C ARG A 113 -16.72 -1.73 -9.17
N GLN A 114 -16.45 -1.28 -7.94
CA GLN A 114 -17.41 -1.31 -6.83
C GLN A 114 -18.30 -0.06 -6.76
N HIS A 115 -17.90 1.04 -7.40
CA HIS A 115 -18.65 2.30 -7.44
C HIS A 115 -18.72 2.77 -8.91
N PRO A 116 -19.64 2.19 -9.70
CA PRO A 116 -19.85 2.60 -11.09
C PRO A 116 -20.35 4.04 -11.20
#